data_AF-A0A212CKD3-F1
#
_entry.id   AF-A0A212CKD3-F1
#
_cell.length_a   1.000
_cell.length_b   1.000
_cell.length_c   1.000
_cell.angle_alpha   90.00
_cell.angle_beta   90.00
_cell.angle_gamma   90.00
#
_symmetry.space_group_name_H-M   'P 1'
#
loop_
_entity.id
_entity.type
_entity.pdbx_description
1 polymer ?
#
loop_
_entity_poly.entity_id
_entity_poly.type
_entity_poly.pdbx_seq_one_letter_code
_entity_poly.pdbx_strand_id
1 'polypeptide(L)'
;IEAIPKDDSTLSERRRELHKEVEVAKRNLTQQLVEQQLAEENKLLKEQENIQELVFNLVRMTQIKIDEKEQKSKDFLKAQQKYTNIVREIKAKDLEIRIHRKKKREIHRRLREFAKLYDTIRNERNKFINLLHKAHQKVNEIKERHKMSLNELEILRNSAVTQESGVQLIEREEEVCIFYEKINIQEKMKLNGEIELHVLEEKIRFLKLKIAEKQRQIHVTRKSLPVKSALDADLAVLQIQFSQCTDRIKDLEKKFINPEGENRTRLLPGKDMTEVEMIKKVDALELQLAKKEEKLLEKDFIYEQVSRLTDRLYSKTQACKQDTLLLAKKMNGYQKKIKDATEKMMALVAELSMKQAMAIELQKEVKEKEQFIFTCNSRMEKGLPLNKDIEREWLKVLRDEEMYALAIAEKSQPCSDHTLLFDVHLLRPPQHIEFLEAETRQLPNGVYTTAEQRPNAYIPEAEATLPLPKPYGALAPFKPSEPGANMRHIRKP
;
A
#
# COMPACT_ATOMS: atom_id res chain seq x y z
N ILE A 1 -54.02 -94.14 -119.72
CA ILE A 1 -52.90 -95.03 -120.08
C ILE A 1 -51.67 -94.15 -120.05
N GLU A 2 -50.78 -94.41 -119.06
CA GLU A 2 -49.30 -94.32 -119.09
C GLU A 2 -48.62 -93.07 -119.71
N ALA A 3 -47.52 -92.49 -119.19
CA ALA A 3 -46.54 -92.87 -118.16
C ALA A 3 -45.46 -91.76 -117.98
N ILE A 4 -44.89 -91.61 -116.75
CA ILE A 4 -43.44 -91.43 -116.33
C ILE A 4 -42.65 -90.18 -116.85
N PRO A 5 -41.56 -89.62 -116.18
CA PRO A 5 -40.74 -89.99 -114.98
C PRO A 5 -40.57 -88.86 -113.89
N LYS A 6 -40.33 -89.11 -112.57
CA LYS A 6 -39.19 -89.65 -111.74
C LYS A 6 -38.04 -88.66 -111.38
N ASP A 7 -38.14 -88.03 -110.19
CA ASP A 7 -37.11 -87.84 -109.13
C ASP A 7 -37.67 -86.90 -108.00
N ASP A 8 -38.07 -87.42 -106.81
CA ASP A 8 -38.67 -86.57 -105.73
C ASP A 8 -38.51 -87.11 -104.27
N SER A 9 -37.95 -88.31 -104.04
CA SER A 9 -37.88 -88.93 -102.69
C SER A 9 -36.83 -88.33 -101.75
N THR A 10 -35.78 -87.73 -102.29
CA THR A 10 -34.72 -87.06 -101.53
C THR A 10 -35.20 -85.74 -100.89
N LEU A 11 -36.30 -85.16 -101.36
CA LEU A 11 -36.81 -83.87 -100.88
C LEU A 11 -37.61 -83.95 -99.57
N SER A 12 -38.24 -85.10 -99.26
CA SER A 12 -39.10 -85.21 -98.07
C SER A 12 -38.34 -85.48 -96.77
N GLU A 13 -37.27 -86.28 -96.78
CA GLU A 13 -36.43 -86.51 -95.60
C GLU A 13 -35.66 -85.24 -95.25
N ARG A 14 -35.17 -84.55 -96.28
CA ARG A 14 -34.54 -83.23 -96.14
C ARG A 14 -35.44 -82.22 -95.43
N ARG A 15 -36.76 -82.25 -95.68
CA ARG A 15 -37.72 -81.31 -95.07
C ARG A 15 -37.95 -81.54 -93.57
N ARG A 16 -37.86 -82.78 -93.08
CA ARG A 16 -38.04 -83.12 -91.66
C ARG A 16 -36.80 -82.82 -90.83
N GLU A 17 -35.63 -83.08 -91.39
CA GLU A 17 -34.35 -82.65 -90.81
C GLU A 17 -34.30 -81.12 -90.70
N LEU A 18 -34.66 -80.41 -91.78
CA LEU A 18 -34.76 -78.95 -91.76
C LEU A 18 -35.72 -78.43 -90.68
N HIS A 19 -36.85 -79.11 -90.41
CA HIS A 19 -37.77 -78.66 -89.36
C HIS A 19 -37.22 -78.83 -87.94
N LYS A 20 -36.52 -79.93 -87.65
CA LYS A 20 -35.84 -80.14 -86.36
C LYS A 20 -34.67 -79.18 -86.19
N GLU A 21 -33.91 -78.95 -87.26
CA GLU A 21 -32.86 -77.92 -87.30
C GLU A 21 -33.45 -76.53 -87.02
N VAL A 22 -34.60 -76.20 -87.59
CA VAL A 22 -35.29 -74.92 -87.34
C VAL A 22 -35.76 -74.78 -85.89
N GLU A 23 -36.31 -75.81 -85.26
CA GLU A 23 -36.77 -75.72 -83.86
C GLU A 23 -35.59 -75.67 -82.87
N VAL A 24 -34.52 -76.42 -83.11
CA VAL A 24 -33.27 -76.30 -82.34
C VAL A 24 -32.64 -74.94 -82.56
N ALA A 25 -32.62 -74.44 -83.80
CA ALA A 25 -32.16 -73.09 -84.12
C ALA A 25 -33.00 -72.02 -83.41
N LYS A 26 -34.33 -72.15 -83.36
CA LYS A 26 -35.21 -71.22 -82.62
C LYS A 26 -34.91 -71.23 -81.12
N ARG A 27 -34.79 -72.41 -80.49
CA ARG A 27 -34.49 -72.51 -79.05
C ARG A 27 -33.11 -71.93 -78.73
N ASN A 28 -32.12 -72.25 -79.55
CA ASN A 28 -30.77 -71.69 -79.42
C ASN A 28 -30.79 -70.17 -79.63
N LEU A 29 -31.54 -69.66 -80.61
CA LEU A 29 -31.69 -68.22 -80.85
C LEU A 29 -32.39 -67.53 -79.67
N THR A 30 -33.45 -68.13 -79.10
CA THR A 30 -34.13 -67.58 -77.93
C THR A 30 -33.25 -67.62 -76.69
N GLN A 31 -32.48 -68.70 -76.49
CA GLN A 31 -31.57 -68.81 -75.36
C GLN A 31 -30.41 -67.83 -75.49
N GLN A 32 -29.82 -67.68 -76.69
CA GLN A 32 -28.82 -66.66 -76.98
C GLN A 32 -29.35 -65.25 -76.77
N LEU A 33 -30.59 -64.96 -77.18
CA LEU A 33 -31.21 -63.65 -76.98
C LEU A 33 -31.44 -63.35 -75.49
N VAL A 34 -31.91 -64.33 -74.72
CA VAL A 34 -32.10 -64.18 -73.25
C VAL A 34 -30.76 -64.02 -72.53
N GLU A 35 -29.74 -64.80 -72.90
CA GLU A 35 -28.39 -64.68 -72.35
C GLU A 35 -27.75 -63.33 -72.69
N GLN A 36 -27.97 -62.81 -73.91
CA GLN A 36 -27.56 -61.46 -74.30
C GLN A 36 -28.27 -60.38 -73.49
N GLN A 37 -29.60 -60.48 -73.33
CA GLN A 37 -30.36 -59.52 -72.53
C GLN A 37 -29.96 -59.55 -71.05
N LEU A 38 -29.74 -60.73 -70.46
CA LEU A 38 -29.24 -60.85 -69.10
C LEU A 38 -27.82 -60.31 -68.94
N ALA A 39 -26.95 -60.48 -69.94
CA ALA A 39 -25.60 -59.91 -69.92
C ALA A 39 -25.63 -58.37 -70.03
N GLU A 40 -26.52 -57.82 -70.87
CA GLU A 40 -26.77 -56.38 -70.97
C GLU A 40 -27.34 -55.81 -69.68
N GLU A 41 -28.34 -56.44 -69.07
CA GLU A 41 -28.90 -56.04 -67.77
C GLU A 41 -27.83 -56.07 -66.66
N ASN A 42 -27.03 -57.13 -66.57
CA ASN A 42 -25.94 -57.22 -65.60
C ASN A 42 -24.86 -56.14 -65.82
N LYS A 43 -24.61 -55.74 -67.07
CA LYS A 43 -23.70 -54.65 -67.38
C LYS A 43 -24.28 -53.30 -66.94
N LEU A 44 -25.56 -53.05 -67.23
CA LEU A 44 -26.27 -51.85 -66.78
C LEU A 44 -26.34 -51.75 -65.25
N LEU A 45 -26.55 -52.87 -64.55
CA LEU A 45 -26.53 -52.92 -63.08
C LEU A 45 -25.15 -52.54 -62.53
N LYS A 46 -24.06 -53.07 -63.09
CA LYS A 46 -22.70 -52.66 -62.68
C LYS A 46 -22.42 -51.19 -62.96
N GLU A 47 -22.88 -50.67 -64.10
CA GLU A 47 -22.76 -49.23 -64.41
C GLU A 47 -23.58 -48.39 -63.43
N GLN A 48 -24.79 -48.83 -63.07
CA GLN A 48 -25.62 -48.19 -62.05
C GLN A 48 -24.94 -48.20 -60.67
N GLU A 49 -24.37 -49.33 -60.24
CA GLU A 49 -23.62 -49.45 -58.98
C GLU A 49 -22.42 -48.49 -58.95
N ASN A 50 -21.65 -48.43 -60.05
CA ASN A 50 -20.52 -47.48 -60.18
C ASN A 50 -20.99 -46.01 -60.09
N ILE A 51 -22.09 -45.67 -60.75
CA ILE A 51 -22.67 -44.30 -60.68
C ILE A 51 -23.17 -44.01 -59.27
N GLN A 52 -23.82 -44.98 -58.61
CA GLN A 52 -24.27 -44.83 -57.22
C GLN A 52 -23.10 -44.61 -56.27
N GLU A 53 -21.99 -45.34 -56.44
CA GLU A 53 -20.77 -45.15 -55.64
C GLU A 53 -20.15 -43.76 -55.88
N LEU A 54 -20.12 -43.30 -57.14
CA LEU A 54 -19.61 -41.98 -57.48
C LEU A 54 -20.47 -40.86 -56.90
N VAL A 55 -21.80 -41.00 -56.95
CA VAL A 55 -22.74 -40.06 -56.31
C VAL A 55 -22.54 -40.06 -54.81
N PHE A 56 -22.42 -41.23 -54.17
CA PHE A 56 -22.16 -41.34 -52.74
C PHE A 56 -20.86 -40.62 -52.34
N ASN A 57 -19.78 -40.82 -53.10
CA ASN A 57 -18.50 -40.16 -52.89
C ASN A 57 -18.59 -38.64 -53.06
N LEU A 58 -19.29 -38.15 -54.09
CA LEU A 58 -19.52 -36.72 -54.30
C LEU A 58 -20.34 -36.08 -53.17
N VAL A 59 -21.39 -36.75 -52.70
CA VAL A 59 -22.19 -36.29 -51.55
C VAL A 59 -21.32 -36.20 -50.30
N ARG A 60 -20.50 -37.23 -50.02
CA ARG A 60 -19.57 -37.23 -48.88
C ARG A 60 -18.56 -36.08 -48.98
N MET A 61 -17.95 -35.87 -50.14
CA MET A 61 -17.00 -34.76 -50.35
C MET A 61 -17.67 -33.39 -50.19
N THR A 62 -18.92 -33.26 -50.65
CA THR A 62 -19.70 -32.02 -50.49
C THR A 62 -19.98 -31.74 -49.02
N GLN A 63 -20.36 -32.75 -48.24
CA GLN A 63 -20.56 -32.62 -46.80
C GLN A 63 -19.27 -32.19 -46.08
N ILE A 64 -18.12 -32.83 -46.38
CA ILE A 64 -16.81 -32.43 -45.82
C ILE A 64 -16.51 -30.97 -46.14
N LYS A 65 -16.79 -30.50 -47.37
CA LYS A 65 -16.57 -29.10 -47.76
C LYS A 65 -17.50 -28.12 -47.04
N ILE A 66 -18.74 -28.52 -46.79
CA ILE A 66 -19.69 -27.74 -45.97
C ILE A 66 -19.17 -27.63 -44.53
N ASP A 67 -18.75 -28.75 -43.93
CA ASP A 67 -18.24 -28.80 -42.57
C ASP A 67 -16.93 -27.98 -42.44
N GLU A 68 -16.01 -28.09 -43.40
CA GLU A 68 -14.79 -27.27 -43.47
C GLU A 68 -15.11 -25.77 -43.55
N LYS A 69 -16.11 -25.38 -44.37
CA LYS A 69 -16.54 -23.99 -44.50
C LYS A 69 -17.15 -23.48 -43.19
N GLU A 70 -17.99 -24.27 -42.55
CA GLU A 70 -18.62 -23.93 -41.28
C GLU A 70 -17.56 -23.77 -40.17
N GLN A 71 -16.62 -24.70 -40.10
CA GLN A 71 -15.50 -24.66 -39.15
C GLN A 71 -14.64 -23.41 -39.37
N LYS A 72 -14.26 -23.10 -40.62
CA LYS A 72 -13.51 -21.86 -40.95
C LYS A 72 -14.29 -20.60 -40.59
N SER A 73 -15.60 -20.58 -40.81
CA SER A 73 -16.46 -19.45 -40.43
C SER A 73 -16.50 -19.26 -38.90
N LYS A 74 -16.61 -20.35 -38.13
CA LYS A 74 -16.56 -20.32 -36.67
C LYS A 74 -15.20 -19.81 -36.17
N ASP A 75 -14.11 -20.27 -36.76
CA ASP A 75 -12.76 -19.86 -36.37
C ASP A 75 -12.48 -18.40 -36.75
N PHE A 76 -12.97 -17.94 -37.90
CA PHE A 76 -12.93 -16.52 -38.29
C PHE A 76 -13.69 -15.65 -37.28
N LEU A 77 -14.90 -16.04 -36.88
CA LEU A 77 -15.70 -15.27 -35.91
C LEU A 77 -14.99 -15.21 -34.54
N LYS A 78 -14.41 -16.33 -34.07
CA LYS A 78 -13.60 -16.35 -32.84
C LYS A 78 -12.39 -15.42 -32.94
N ALA A 79 -11.68 -15.43 -34.08
CA ALA A 79 -10.54 -14.54 -34.31
C ALA A 79 -10.96 -13.07 -34.34
N GLN A 80 -12.07 -12.76 -35.01
CA GLN A 80 -12.65 -11.42 -35.07
C GLN A 80 -13.04 -10.91 -33.66
N GLN A 81 -13.70 -11.75 -32.85
CA GLN A 81 -14.01 -11.42 -31.46
C GLN A 81 -12.75 -11.15 -30.64
N LYS A 82 -11.72 -12.02 -30.73
CA LYS A 82 -10.43 -11.80 -30.07
C LYS A 82 -9.79 -10.47 -30.48
N TYR A 83 -9.79 -10.16 -31.77
CA TYR A 83 -9.28 -8.88 -32.28
C TYR A 83 -10.03 -7.69 -31.67
N THR A 84 -11.38 -7.72 -31.66
CA THR A 84 -12.15 -6.63 -31.04
C THR A 84 -11.89 -6.48 -29.54
N ASN A 85 -11.62 -7.58 -28.82
CA ASN A 85 -11.28 -7.55 -27.40
C ASN A 85 -9.91 -6.89 -27.19
N ILE A 86 -8.90 -7.30 -27.96
CA ILE A 86 -7.55 -6.73 -27.90
C ILE A 86 -7.58 -5.22 -28.22
N VAL A 87 -8.34 -4.81 -29.24
CA VAL A 87 -8.51 -3.38 -29.57
C VAL A 87 -9.12 -2.59 -28.40
N ARG A 88 -10.10 -3.17 -27.68
CA ARG A 88 -10.68 -2.54 -26.48
C ARG A 88 -9.67 -2.45 -25.34
N GLU A 89 -8.86 -3.49 -25.13
CA GLU A 89 -7.80 -3.51 -24.12
C GLU A 89 -6.72 -2.46 -24.41
N ILE A 90 -6.28 -2.33 -25.67
CA ILE A 90 -5.31 -1.30 -26.08
C ILE A 90 -5.86 0.10 -25.75
N LYS A 91 -7.12 0.39 -26.11
CA LYS A 91 -7.76 1.68 -25.79
C LYS A 91 -7.84 1.93 -24.29
N ALA A 92 -8.09 0.90 -23.48
CA ALA A 92 -8.10 1.01 -22.02
C ALA A 92 -6.70 1.32 -21.48
N LYS A 93 -5.66 0.63 -21.97
CA LYS A 93 -4.26 0.88 -21.60
C LYS A 93 -3.77 2.27 -22.02
N ASP A 94 -4.16 2.76 -23.18
CA ASP A 94 -3.86 4.13 -23.60
C ASP A 94 -4.43 5.19 -22.65
N LEU A 95 -5.63 4.94 -22.11
CA LEU A 95 -6.24 5.81 -21.11
C LEU A 95 -5.48 5.77 -19.78
N GLU A 96 -5.09 4.58 -19.31
CA GLU A 96 -4.23 4.40 -18.13
C GLU A 96 -2.91 5.17 -18.30
N ILE A 97 -2.23 5.01 -19.44
CA ILE A 97 -0.98 5.73 -19.76
C ILE A 97 -1.18 7.24 -19.71
N ARG A 98 -2.28 7.76 -20.25
CA ARG A 98 -2.61 9.19 -20.21
C ARG A 98 -2.78 9.69 -18.77
N ILE A 99 -3.42 8.91 -17.91
CA ILE A 99 -3.57 9.22 -16.48
C ILE A 99 -2.22 9.25 -15.78
N HIS A 100 -1.36 8.24 -16.01
CA HIS A 100 -0.01 8.19 -15.45
C HIS A 100 0.86 9.36 -15.92
N ARG A 101 0.78 9.76 -17.19
CA ARG A 101 1.46 10.96 -17.72
C ARG A 101 0.99 12.25 -17.02
N LYS A 102 -0.31 12.38 -16.72
CA LYS A 102 -0.83 13.52 -15.92
C LYS A 102 -0.29 13.51 -14.49
N LYS A 103 -0.30 12.34 -13.83
CA LYS A 103 0.26 12.18 -12.47
C LYS A 103 1.76 12.54 -12.43
N LYS A 104 2.55 12.09 -13.41
CA LYS A 104 3.97 12.45 -13.54
C LYS A 104 4.17 13.97 -13.59
N ARG A 105 3.39 14.68 -14.42
CA ARG A 105 3.47 16.14 -14.53
C ARG A 105 3.15 16.86 -13.23
N GLU A 106 2.14 16.40 -12.51
CA GLU A 106 1.76 16.97 -11.20
C GLU A 106 2.85 16.74 -10.14
N ILE A 107 3.47 15.56 -10.10
CA ILE A 107 4.60 15.29 -9.21
C ILE A 107 5.78 16.22 -9.51
N HIS A 108 6.10 16.43 -10.79
CA HIS A 108 7.17 17.36 -11.19
C HIS A 108 6.86 18.82 -10.81
N ARG A 109 5.58 19.24 -10.88
CA ARG A 109 5.16 20.57 -10.42
C ARG A 109 5.41 20.73 -8.92
N ARG A 110 4.98 19.77 -8.11
CA ARG A 110 5.20 19.78 -6.66
C ARG A 110 6.67 19.79 -6.30
N LEU A 111 7.50 19.01 -7.00
CA LEU A 111 8.94 18.99 -6.77
C LEU A 111 9.60 20.36 -7.01
N ARG A 112 9.17 21.08 -8.07
CA ARG A 112 9.63 22.46 -8.32
C ARG A 112 9.20 23.44 -7.23
N GLU A 113 7.99 23.28 -6.70
CA GLU A 113 7.51 24.11 -5.58
C GLU A 113 8.31 23.86 -4.30
N PHE A 114 8.61 22.59 -4.00
CA PHE A 114 9.49 22.22 -2.89
C PHE A 114 10.90 22.78 -3.05
N ALA A 115 11.48 22.74 -4.26
CA ALA A 115 12.80 23.31 -4.51
C ALA A 115 12.84 24.82 -4.20
N LYS A 116 11.82 25.58 -4.65
CA LYS A 116 11.71 27.02 -4.34
C LYS A 116 11.60 27.29 -2.83
N LEU A 117 10.84 26.47 -2.11
CA LEU A 117 10.70 26.60 -0.66
C LEU A 117 12.03 26.31 0.04
N TYR A 118 12.74 25.28 -0.39
CA TYR A 118 14.06 24.92 0.13
C TYR A 118 15.07 26.07 -0.06
N ASP A 119 15.10 26.68 -1.25
CA ASP A 119 15.99 27.83 -1.51
C ASP A 119 15.66 29.02 -0.61
N THR A 120 14.38 29.26 -0.34
CA THR A 120 13.94 30.34 0.57
C THR A 120 14.44 30.10 1.99
N ILE A 121 14.22 28.88 2.52
CA ILE A 121 14.67 28.48 3.86
C ILE A 121 16.19 28.52 3.95
N ARG A 122 16.90 28.05 2.92
CA ARG A 122 18.37 28.08 2.85
C ARG A 122 18.89 29.52 2.91
N ASN A 123 18.27 30.44 2.19
CA ASN A 123 18.63 31.85 2.18
C ASN A 123 18.39 32.49 3.56
N GLU A 124 17.28 32.18 4.22
CA GLU A 124 17.00 32.64 5.59
C GLU A 124 18.00 32.08 6.61
N ARG A 125 18.28 30.77 6.57
CA ARG A 125 19.30 30.14 7.41
C ARG A 125 20.67 30.82 7.26
N ASN A 126 21.08 31.11 6.01
CA ASN A 126 22.35 31.79 5.76
C ASN A 126 22.38 33.21 6.35
N LYS A 127 21.25 33.94 6.34
CA LYS A 127 21.15 35.25 7.03
C LYS A 127 21.35 35.11 8.54
N PHE A 128 20.73 34.11 9.16
CA PHE A 128 20.90 33.84 10.60
C PHE A 128 22.32 33.40 10.96
N ILE A 129 22.95 32.55 10.14
CA ILE A 129 24.34 32.13 10.34
C ILE A 129 25.28 33.34 10.27
N ASN A 130 25.09 34.26 9.32
CA ASN A 130 25.91 35.47 9.21
C ASN A 130 25.72 36.40 10.42
N LEU A 131 24.49 36.55 10.93
CA LEU A 131 24.22 37.29 12.16
C LEU A 131 24.90 36.64 13.36
N LEU A 132 24.85 35.31 13.45
CA LEU A 132 25.50 34.54 14.52
C LEU A 132 27.02 34.73 14.51
N HIS A 133 27.66 34.68 13.34
CA HIS A 133 29.10 34.92 13.21
C HIS A 133 29.49 36.34 13.66
N LYS A 134 28.71 37.35 13.24
CA LYS A 134 28.94 38.75 13.68
C LYS A 134 28.82 38.89 15.20
N ALA A 135 27.80 38.27 15.80
CA ALA A 135 27.63 38.27 17.25
C ALA A 135 28.79 37.57 17.97
N HIS A 136 29.22 36.40 17.47
CA HIS A 136 30.32 35.64 18.06
C HIS A 136 31.65 36.40 17.97
N GLN A 137 31.93 37.05 16.83
CA GLN A 137 33.10 37.92 16.69
C GLN A 137 33.09 39.06 17.72
N LYS A 138 31.94 39.71 17.93
CA LYS A 138 31.80 40.77 18.94
C LYS A 138 32.03 40.27 20.37
N VAL A 139 31.54 39.07 20.69
CA VAL A 139 31.80 38.42 21.99
C VAL A 139 33.30 38.18 22.19
N ASN A 140 34.00 37.67 21.18
CA ASN A 140 35.44 37.42 21.27
C ASN A 140 36.23 38.74 21.40
N GLU A 141 35.86 39.80 20.67
CA GLU A 141 36.46 41.13 20.83
C GLU A 141 36.28 41.71 22.24
N ILE A 142 35.12 41.47 22.88
CA ILE A 142 34.87 41.89 24.26
C ILE A 142 35.72 41.05 25.23
N LYS A 143 35.80 39.73 24.99
CA LYS A 143 36.55 38.81 25.86
C LYS A 143 38.05 39.12 25.87
N GLU A 144 38.65 39.39 24.70
CA GLU A 144 40.07 39.76 24.63
C GLU A 144 40.32 41.13 25.26
N ARG A 145 39.45 42.12 25.04
CA ARG A 145 39.54 43.42 25.73
C ARG A 145 39.48 43.27 27.26
N HIS A 146 38.58 42.43 27.75
CA HIS A 146 38.48 42.15 29.18
C HIS A 146 39.76 41.53 29.75
N LYS A 147 40.36 40.58 29.02
CA LYS A 147 41.63 39.95 29.41
C LYS A 147 42.79 40.94 29.46
N MET A 148 42.87 41.86 28.49
CA MET A 148 43.89 42.91 28.49
C MET A 148 43.73 43.87 29.67
N SER A 149 42.50 44.30 29.97
CA SER A 149 42.22 45.14 31.15
C SER A 149 42.53 44.43 32.48
N LEU A 150 42.31 43.13 32.59
CA LEU A 150 42.70 42.36 33.78
C LEU A 150 44.22 42.32 33.98
N ASN A 151 44.99 42.12 32.90
CA ASN A 151 46.45 42.12 32.97
C ASN A 151 47.02 43.51 33.33
N GLU A 152 46.42 44.59 32.80
CA GLU A 152 46.80 45.96 33.16
C GLU A 152 46.54 46.24 34.65
N LEU A 153 45.39 45.81 35.17
CA LEU A 153 45.06 45.93 36.60
C LEU A 153 46.02 45.15 37.51
N GLU A 154 46.47 43.98 37.09
CA GLU A 154 47.42 43.15 37.85
C GLU A 154 48.81 43.79 37.93
N ILE A 155 49.28 44.42 36.85
CA ILE A 155 50.55 45.16 36.82
C ILE A 155 50.47 46.38 37.75
N LEU A 156 49.35 47.12 37.72
CA LEU A 156 49.14 48.29 38.58
C LEU A 156 49.04 47.90 40.06
N ARG A 157 48.40 46.77 40.38
CA ARG A 157 48.28 46.24 41.74
C ARG A 157 49.64 45.89 42.35
N ASN A 158 50.52 45.26 41.58
CA ASN A 158 51.86 44.87 42.06
C ASN A 158 52.78 46.07 42.34
N SER A 159 52.58 47.20 41.65
CA SER A 159 53.32 48.45 41.88
C SER A 159 52.86 49.22 43.12
N ALA A 160 51.62 49.02 43.58
CA ALA A 160 51.02 49.81 44.67
C ALA A 160 51.35 49.26 46.07
N VAL A 161 51.78 48.00 46.18
CA VAL A 161 52.03 47.29 47.44
C VAL A 161 53.35 47.71 48.14
N THR A 162 54.26 48.42 47.46
CA THR A 162 55.58 48.79 48.03
C THR A 162 55.62 50.03 48.91
N GLN A 163 54.52 50.76 49.10
CA GLN A 163 54.50 51.99 49.90
C GLN A 163 53.47 51.90 51.02
N GLU A 164 53.94 51.84 52.25
CA GLU A 164 53.19 51.63 53.50
C GLU A 164 52.16 52.74 53.83
N SER A 165 52.08 53.83 53.07
CA SER A 165 50.94 54.78 53.09
C SER A 165 49.77 54.33 52.21
N GLY A 166 49.99 53.32 51.38
CA GLY A 166 49.01 52.66 50.54
C GLY A 166 48.07 51.77 51.32
N VAL A 167 48.39 51.32 52.54
CA VAL A 167 47.55 50.35 53.27
C VAL A 167 46.14 50.89 53.54
N GLN A 168 45.97 52.16 53.92
CA GLN A 168 44.64 52.75 54.18
C GLN A 168 43.90 53.19 52.90
N LEU A 169 44.62 53.48 51.80
CA LEU A 169 44.02 53.81 50.51
C LEU A 169 43.64 52.52 49.75
N ILE A 170 44.45 51.46 49.89
CA ILE A 170 44.20 50.10 49.44
C ILE A 170 43.05 49.51 50.24
N GLU A 171 42.95 49.70 51.56
CA GLU A 171 41.75 49.28 52.32
C GLU A 171 40.48 49.94 51.78
N ARG A 172 40.51 51.23 51.40
CA ARG A 172 39.36 51.90 50.78
C ARG A 172 39.10 51.52 49.32
N GLU A 173 40.13 51.26 48.52
CA GLU A 173 39.98 50.77 47.14
C GLU A 173 39.58 49.28 47.10
N GLU A 174 40.04 48.48 48.04
CA GLU A 174 39.58 47.11 48.29
C GLU A 174 38.15 47.13 48.81
N GLU A 175 37.78 48.05 49.71
CA GLU A 175 36.37 48.28 50.05
C GLU A 175 35.55 48.61 48.80
N VAL A 176 36.02 49.49 47.92
CA VAL A 176 35.34 49.83 46.66
C VAL A 176 35.26 48.64 45.71
N CYS A 177 36.31 47.84 45.55
CA CYS A 177 36.31 46.61 44.75
C CYS A 177 35.37 45.55 45.35
N ILE A 178 35.38 45.38 46.67
CA ILE A 178 34.45 44.53 47.41
C ILE A 178 33.02 45.07 47.24
N PHE A 179 32.82 46.40 47.17
CA PHE A 179 31.52 46.99 46.87
C PHE A 179 31.10 46.74 45.43
N TYR A 180 31.99 46.82 44.44
CA TYR A 180 31.66 46.47 43.05
C TYR A 180 31.37 44.99 42.88
N GLU A 181 32.11 44.11 43.54
CA GLU A 181 31.81 42.68 43.56
C GLU A 181 30.50 42.41 44.29
N LYS A 182 30.23 43.08 45.42
CA LYS A 182 28.94 43.03 46.10
C LYS A 182 27.81 43.54 45.21
N ILE A 183 28.01 44.64 44.49
CA ILE A 183 27.03 45.21 43.56
C ILE A 183 26.78 44.23 42.42
N ASN A 184 27.82 43.65 41.83
CA ASN A 184 27.70 42.69 40.74
C ASN A 184 27.05 41.37 41.20
N ILE A 185 27.39 40.89 42.40
CA ILE A 185 26.73 39.74 43.03
C ILE A 185 25.26 40.10 43.33
N GLN A 186 24.98 41.28 43.88
CA GLN A 186 23.61 41.75 44.13
C GLN A 186 22.82 41.94 42.84
N GLU A 187 23.46 42.37 41.75
CA GLU A 187 22.83 42.58 40.45
C GLU A 187 22.51 41.24 39.78
N LYS A 188 23.41 40.25 39.90
CA LYS A 188 23.12 38.85 39.52
C LYS A 188 22.01 38.25 40.37
N MET A 189 22.03 38.48 41.69
CA MET A 189 20.96 38.03 42.59
C MET A 189 19.64 38.72 42.27
N LYS A 190 19.66 40.01 41.91
CA LYS A 190 18.49 40.77 41.48
C LYS A 190 17.94 40.21 40.18
N LEU A 191 18.78 39.96 39.18
CA LEU A 191 18.35 39.38 37.91
C LEU A 191 17.77 37.97 38.11
N ASN A 192 18.42 37.13 38.92
CA ASN A 192 17.90 35.82 39.28
C ASN A 192 16.56 35.94 40.02
N GLY A 193 16.46 36.89 40.95
CA GLY A 193 15.23 37.23 41.66
C GLY A 193 14.12 37.72 40.73
N GLU A 194 14.44 38.53 39.72
CA GLU A 194 13.49 38.98 38.68
C GLU A 194 12.99 37.82 37.82
N ILE A 195 13.87 36.88 37.46
CA ILE A 195 13.48 35.66 36.73
C ILE A 195 12.57 34.79 37.59
N GLU A 196 12.94 34.53 38.84
CA GLU A 196 12.12 33.76 39.78
C GLU A 196 10.77 34.45 40.05
N LEU A 197 10.77 35.78 40.18
CA LEU A 197 9.57 36.59 40.34
C LEU A 197 8.68 36.49 39.10
N HIS A 198 9.23 36.57 37.89
CA HIS A 198 8.47 36.37 36.65
C HIS A 198 7.86 34.96 36.58
N VAL A 199 8.61 33.92 36.98
CA VAL A 199 8.08 32.54 37.07
C VAL A 199 6.93 32.45 38.08
N LEU A 200 7.04 33.13 39.23
CA LEU A 200 5.97 33.19 40.23
C LEU A 200 4.77 34.00 39.71
N GLU A 201 4.98 35.10 38.99
CA GLU A 201 3.92 35.90 38.36
C GLU A 201 3.16 35.08 37.31
N GLU A 202 3.85 34.27 36.50
CA GLU A 202 3.21 33.35 35.56
C GLU A 202 2.40 32.27 36.29
N LYS A 203 2.93 31.71 37.38
CA LYS A 203 2.18 30.78 38.25
C LYS A 203 0.95 31.46 38.84
N ILE A 204 1.05 32.70 39.31
CA ILE A 204 -0.07 33.49 39.82
C ILE A 204 -1.11 33.73 38.72
N ARG A 205 -0.69 34.09 37.51
CA ARG A 205 -1.59 34.26 36.36
C ARG A 205 -2.33 32.97 36.02
N PHE A 206 -1.61 31.84 36.00
CA PHE A 206 -2.19 30.53 35.77
C PHE A 206 -3.19 30.12 36.87
N LEU A 207 -2.84 30.38 38.14
CA LEU A 207 -3.74 30.14 39.27
C LEU A 207 -4.97 31.05 39.21
N LYS A 208 -4.84 32.32 38.83
CA LYS A 208 -5.98 33.24 38.61
C LYS A 208 -6.92 32.70 37.52
N LEU A 209 -6.39 32.17 36.42
CA LEU A 209 -7.20 31.50 35.39
C LEU A 209 -7.92 30.26 35.93
N LYS A 210 -7.24 29.42 36.72
CA LYS A 210 -7.86 28.26 37.37
C LYS A 210 -8.98 28.67 38.34
N ILE A 211 -8.76 29.72 39.12
CA ILE A 211 -9.77 30.27 40.04
C ILE A 211 -10.97 30.77 39.25
N ALA A 212 -10.77 31.54 38.18
CA ALA A 212 -11.85 32.03 37.35
C ALA A 212 -12.68 30.89 36.72
N GLU A 213 -12.03 29.84 36.21
CA GLU A 213 -12.74 28.67 35.68
C GLU A 213 -13.48 27.89 36.77
N LYS A 214 -12.89 27.74 37.96
CA LYS A 214 -13.58 27.11 39.09
C LYS A 214 -14.77 27.95 39.57
N GLN A 215 -14.66 29.27 39.60
CA GLN A 215 -15.77 30.18 39.89
C GLN A 215 -16.88 30.05 38.84
N ARG A 216 -16.53 29.94 37.55
CA ARG A 216 -17.50 29.68 36.47
C ARG A 216 -18.23 28.35 36.68
N GLN A 217 -17.51 27.28 37.01
CA GLN A 217 -18.09 25.97 37.32
C GLN A 217 -19.03 26.05 38.51
N ILE A 218 -18.61 26.70 39.61
CA ILE A 218 -19.44 26.91 40.80
C ILE A 218 -20.70 27.70 40.44
N HIS A 219 -20.60 28.75 39.62
CA HIS A 219 -21.75 29.55 39.19
C HIS A 219 -22.77 28.73 38.41
N VAL A 220 -22.31 27.93 37.45
CA VAL A 220 -23.18 27.04 36.67
C VAL A 220 -23.85 26.01 37.58
N THR A 221 -23.08 25.34 38.46
CA THR A 221 -23.62 24.36 39.40
C THR A 221 -24.63 24.97 40.36
N ARG A 222 -24.36 26.19 40.87
CA ARG A 222 -25.31 26.94 41.72
C ARG A 222 -26.59 27.27 40.99
N LYS A 223 -26.55 27.58 39.69
CA LYS A 223 -27.78 27.79 38.89
C LYS A 223 -28.60 26.51 38.70
N SER A 224 -27.96 25.35 38.61
CA SER A 224 -28.65 24.06 38.50
C SER A 224 -29.15 23.51 39.84
N LEU A 225 -28.62 24.00 40.97
CA LEU A 225 -28.92 23.47 42.30
C LEU A 225 -30.41 23.59 42.71
N PRO A 226 -31.12 24.72 42.47
CA PRO A 226 -32.53 24.84 42.83
C PRO A 226 -33.42 23.83 42.09
N VAL A 227 -33.11 23.55 40.83
CA VAL A 227 -33.84 22.56 40.03
C VAL A 227 -33.66 21.17 40.61
N LYS A 228 -32.43 20.81 41.00
CA LYS A 228 -32.16 19.53 41.66
C LYS A 228 -32.87 19.43 43.01
N SER A 229 -32.83 20.48 43.82
CA SER A 229 -33.51 20.52 45.12
C SER A 229 -35.04 20.43 45.00
N ALA A 230 -35.62 21.03 43.96
CA ALA A 230 -37.05 20.91 43.69
C ALA A 230 -37.41 19.47 43.29
N LEU A 231 -36.63 18.87 42.39
CA LEU A 231 -36.83 17.48 41.97
C LEU A 231 -36.65 16.48 43.13
N ASP A 232 -35.70 16.69 44.04
CA ASP A 232 -35.57 15.83 45.23
C ASP A 232 -36.77 15.96 46.17
N ALA A 233 -37.31 17.17 46.34
CA ALA A 233 -38.50 17.40 47.16
C ALA A 233 -39.71 16.69 46.56
N ASP A 234 -39.90 16.80 45.24
CA ASP A 234 -40.94 16.08 44.50
C ASP A 234 -40.77 14.56 44.63
N LEU A 235 -39.53 14.05 44.49
CA LEU A 235 -39.23 12.63 44.63
C LEU A 235 -39.54 12.15 46.06
N ALA A 236 -39.17 12.90 47.09
CA ALA A 236 -39.50 12.58 48.47
C ALA A 236 -41.01 12.55 48.71
N VAL A 237 -41.75 13.52 48.17
CA VAL A 237 -43.22 13.54 48.24
C VAL A 237 -43.81 12.31 47.54
N LEU A 238 -43.35 11.98 46.33
CA LEU A 238 -43.80 10.79 45.61
C LEU A 238 -43.45 9.49 46.36
N GLN A 239 -42.28 9.43 46.98
CA GLN A 239 -41.85 8.27 47.77
C GLN A 239 -42.75 8.08 49.00
N ILE A 240 -43.10 9.18 49.69
CA ILE A 240 -44.04 9.17 50.82
C ILE A 240 -45.44 8.77 50.36
N GLN A 241 -45.93 9.32 49.24
CA GLN A 241 -47.22 8.95 48.68
C GLN A 241 -47.25 7.47 48.27
N PHE A 242 -46.17 7.00 47.65
CA PHE A 242 -46.03 5.60 47.27
C PHE A 242 -45.99 4.68 48.49
N SER A 243 -45.26 5.03 49.56
CA SER A 243 -45.27 4.24 50.79
C SER A 243 -46.65 4.25 51.44
N GLN A 244 -47.33 5.40 51.49
CA GLN A 244 -48.70 5.50 52.00
C GLN A 244 -49.69 4.66 51.19
N CYS A 245 -49.58 4.67 49.85
CA CYS A 245 -50.38 3.81 48.99
C CYS A 245 -50.06 2.33 49.22
N THR A 246 -48.78 2.00 49.37
CA THR A 246 -48.33 0.62 49.61
C THR A 246 -48.81 0.11 50.96
N ASP A 247 -48.74 0.92 52.00
CA ASP A 247 -49.23 0.58 53.34
C ASP A 247 -50.76 0.48 53.34
N ARG A 248 -51.46 1.36 52.63
CA ARG A 248 -52.92 1.29 52.45
C ARG A 248 -53.33 0.04 51.67
N ILE A 249 -52.57 -0.36 50.65
CA ILE A 249 -52.79 -1.61 49.92
C ILE A 249 -52.57 -2.78 50.86
N LYS A 250 -51.48 -2.83 51.62
CA LYS A 250 -51.22 -3.89 52.61
C LYS A 250 -52.29 -3.96 53.69
N ASP A 251 -52.80 -2.83 54.15
CA ASP A 251 -53.89 -2.76 55.13
C ASP A 251 -55.21 -3.26 54.53
N LEU A 252 -55.50 -2.91 53.27
CA LEU A 252 -56.66 -3.43 52.55
C LEU A 252 -56.51 -4.93 52.29
N GLU A 253 -55.34 -5.40 51.86
CA GLU A 253 -55.03 -6.82 51.68
C GLU A 253 -55.20 -7.59 52.99
N LYS A 254 -54.68 -7.08 54.11
CA LYS A 254 -54.93 -7.69 55.44
C LYS A 254 -56.42 -7.73 55.77
N LYS A 255 -57.18 -6.65 55.51
CA LYS A 255 -58.64 -6.62 55.69
C LYS A 255 -59.37 -7.61 54.77
N PHE A 256 -58.87 -7.86 53.56
CA PHE A 256 -59.44 -8.80 52.59
C PHE A 256 -59.04 -10.26 52.85
N ILE A 257 -57.85 -10.49 53.39
CA ILE A 257 -57.32 -11.81 53.74
C ILE A 257 -57.92 -12.28 55.07
N ASN A 258 -58.27 -11.38 55.99
CA ASN A 258 -59.00 -11.72 57.22
C ASN A 258 -60.36 -12.36 56.91
N PRO A 259 -60.58 -13.64 57.24
CA PRO A 259 -61.78 -14.37 56.87
C PRO A 259 -63.01 -14.08 57.76
N GLU A 260 -62.88 -13.26 58.81
CA GLU A 260 -63.96 -12.95 59.78
C GLU A 260 -64.59 -11.55 59.61
N GLY A 261 -64.30 -10.83 58.52
CA GLY A 261 -64.85 -9.48 58.30
C GLY A 261 -66.33 -9.48 57.89
N GLU A 262 -67.18 -8.76 58.64
CA GLU A 262 -68.65 -8.59 58.45
C GLU A 262 -69.09 -8.28 57.00
N ASN A 263 -68.21 -7.79 56.14
CA ASN A 263 -68.53 -7.33 54.78
C ASN A 263 -68.37 -8.38 53.66
N ARG A 264 -68.00 -9.63 53.98
CA ARG A 264 -67.92 -10.72 52.96
C ARG A 264 -69.23 -11.47 52.73
N THR A 265 -70.21 -11.26 53.60
CA THR A 265 -71.63 -11.52 53.32
C THR A 265 -72.36 -10.19 53.24
N ARG A 266 -72.75 -9.75 52.04
CA ARG A 266 -73.52 -8.52 51.84
C ARG A 266 -74.96 -8.83 51.41
N LEU A 267 -75.91 -8.54 52.30
CA LEU A 267 -77.27 -8.16 51.88
C LEU A 267 -77.17 -6.81 51.14
N LEU A 268 -77.64 -6.76 49.89
CA LEU A 268 -77.60 -5.55 49.06
C LEU A 268 -78.53 -4.47 49.64
N PRO A 269 -78.03 -3.26 49.96
CA PRO A 269 -78.88 -2.11 50.25
C PRO A 269 -78.98 -1.19 49.02
N GLY A 270 -80.21 -0.81 48.69
CA GLY A 270 -80.55 0.20 47.70
C GLY A 270 -82.06 0.45 47.74
N LYS A 271 -82.50 1.71 47.64
CA LYS A 271 -83.85 2.01 47.13
C LYS A 271 -83.75 2.05 45.62
N ASP A 272 -84.73 1.51 44.92
CA ASP A 272 -84.83 1.66 43.48
C ASP A 272 -84.91 3.16 43.14
N MET A 273 -83.86 3.67 42.53
CA MET A 273 -83.81 5.04 42.03
C MET A 273 -84.83 5.14 40.90
N THR A 274 -85.69 6.16 40.95
CA THR A 274 -86.67 6.37 39.87
C THR A 274 -85.96 6.74 38.57
N GLU A 275 -86.55 6.41 37.42
CA GLU A 275 -85.96 6.64 36.08
C GLU A 275 -85.44 8.08 35.90
N VAL A 276 -86.15 9.05 36.49
CA VAL A 276 -85.81 10.48 36.46
C VAL A 276 -84.48 10.79 37.17
N GLU A 277 -84.18 10.12 38.27
CA GLU A 277 -82.94 10.33 39.03
C GLU A 277 -81.74 9.65 38.36
N MET A 278 -81.99 8.52 37.67
CA MET A 278 -80.99 7.85 36.83
C MET A 278 -80.62 8.73 35.64
N ILE A 279 -81.60 9.30 34.93
CA ILE A 279 -81.37 10.21 33.81
C ILE A 279 -80.55 11.43 34.24
N LYS A 280 -80.92 12.10 35.35
CA LYS A 280 -80.16 13.24 35.88
C LYS A 280 -78.70 12.89 36.21
N LYS A 281 -78.43 11.67 36.65
CA LYS A 281 -77.07 11.21 36.97
C LYS A 281 -76.28 10.85 35.71
N VAL A 282 -76.94 10.30 34.70
CA VAL A 282 -76.35 10.06 33.37
C VAL A 282 -75.99 11.40 32.72
N ASP A 283 -76.90 12.37 32.68
CA ASP A 283 -76.64 13.71 32.13
C ASP A 283 -75.45 14.41 32.83
N ALA A 284 -75.37 14.28 34.15
CA ALA A 284 -74.26 14.83 34.93
C ALA A 284 -72.91 14.15 34.61
N LEU A 285 -72.92 12.83 34.38
CA LEU A 285 -71.73 12.07 34.00
C LEU A 285 -71.32 12.36 32.55
N GLU A 286 -72.28 12.48 31.63
CA GLU A 286 -72.02 12.87 30.24
C GLU A 286 -71.40 14.27 30.15
N LEU A 287 -71.91 15.22 30.94
CA LEU A 287 -71.34 16.56 31.02
C LEU A 287 -69.92 16.55 31.61
N GLN A 288 -69.64 15.67 32.58
CA GLN A 288 -68.29 15.50 33.11
C GLN A 288 -67.35 14.83 32.10
N LEU A 289 -67.83 13.85 31.34
CA LEU A 289 -67.09 13.18 30.27
C LEU A 289 -66.69 14.18 29.19
N ALA A 290 -67.65 14.96 28.68
CA ALA A 290 -67.41 15.98 27.65
C ALA A 290 -66.35 17.00 28.09
N LYS A 291 -66.41 17.47 29.36
CA LYS A 291 -65.39 18.37 29.92
C LYS A 291 -64.00 17.74 30.04
N LYS A 292 -63.91 16.41 30.17
CA LYS A 292 -62.63 15.69 30.22
C LYS A 292 -62.07 15.47 28.81
N GLU A 293 -62.94 15.18 27.84
CA GLU A 293 -62.58 15.03 26.43
C GLU A 293 -62.04 16.34 25.85
N GLU A 294 -62.69 17.48 26.12
CA GLU A 294 -62.20 18.80 25.70
C GLU A 294 -60.78 19.08 26.23
N LYS A 295 -60.55 18.83 27.53
CA LYS A 295 -59.22 18.99 28.14
C LYS A 295 -58.18 18.03 27.56
N LEU A 296 -58.59 16.84 27.15
CA LEU A 296 -57.69 15.87 26.54
C LEU A 296 -57.27 16.35 25.14
N LEU A 297 -58.20 16.88 24.35
CA LEU A 297 -57.91 17.49 23.05
C LEU A 297 -56.97 18.69 23.16
N GLU A 298 -57.13 19.56 24.18
CA GLU A 298 -56.18 20.65 24.45
C GLU A 298 -54.76 20.13 24.74
N LYS A 299 -54.65 19.04 25.52
CA LYS A 299 -53.36 18.43 25.86
C LYS A 299 -52.71 17.77 24.64
N ASP A 300 -53.49 17.12 23.80
CA ASP A 300 -52.99 16.51 22.56
C ASP A 300 -52.48 17.58 21.58
N PHE A 301 -53.18 18.71 21.45
CA PHE A 301 -52.71 19.82 20.64
C PHE A 301 -51.37 20.39 21.14
N ILE A 302 -51.24 20.58 22.46
CA ILE A 302 -49.97 21.03 23.07
C ILE A 302 -48.87 19.99 22.82
N TYR A 303 -49.15 18.70 22.99
CA TYR A 303 -48.20 17.63 22.76
C TYR A 303 -47.70 17.59 21.32
N GLU A 304 -48.59 17.78 20.34
CA GLU A 304 -48.21 17.83 18.93
C GLU A 304 -47.27 19.02 18.65
N GLN A 305 -47.56 20.18 19.21
CA GLN A 305 -46.72 21.37 19.05
C GLN A 305 -45.35 21.21 19.73
N VAL A 306 -45.30 20.63 20.93
CA VAL A 306 -44.05 20.33 21.64
C VAL A 306 -43.24 19.29 20.86
N SER A 307 -43.88 18.25 20.33
CA SER A 307 -43.23 17.21 19.52
C SER A 307 -42.61 17.82 18.26
N ARG A 308 -43.36 18.65 17.51
CA ARG A 308 -42.84 19.36 16.33
C ARG A 308 -41.65 20.27 16.66
N LEU A 309 -41.68 20.99 17.78
CA LEU A 309 -40.55 21.82 18.21
C LEU A 309 -39.34 20.96 18.60
N THR A 310 -39.57 19.86 19.28
CA THR A 310 -38.54 18.90 19.69
C THR A 310 -37.86 18.28 18.46
N ASP A 311 -38.62 17.85 17.47
CA ASP A 311 -38.07 17.28 16.23
C ASP A 311 -37.25 18.30 15.43
N ARG A 312 -37.68 19.57 15.40
CA ARG A 312 -36.90 20.66 14.79
C ARG A 312 -35.59 20.90 15.52
N LEU A 313 -35.59 20.88 16.86
CA LEU A 313 -34.37 21.01 17.66
C LEU A 313 -33.45 19.80 17.47
N TYR A 314 -34.01 18.59 17.41
CA TYR A 314 -33.25 17.37 17.17
C TYR A 314 -32.59 17.41 15.79
N SER A 315 -33.33 17.80 14.75
CA SER A 315 -32.82 17.94 13.38
C SER A 315 -31.68 18.98 13.29
N LYS A 316 -31.83 20.14 13.94
CA LYS A 316 -30.76 21.16 14.01
C LYS A 316 -29.53 20.66 14.76
N THR A 317 -29.74 19.94 15.86
CA THR A 317 -28.66 19.36 16.66
C THR A 317 -27.91 18.29 15.85
N GLN A 318 -28.63 17.46 15.11
CA GLN A 318 -28.07 16.43 14.26
C GLN A 318 -27.26 17.02 13.09
N ALA A 319 -27.74 18.10 12.47
CA ALA A 319 -26.98 18.84 11.46
C ALA A 319 -25.66 19.41 12.04
N CYS A 320 -25.72 20.03 13.22
CA CYS A 320 -24.53 20.56 13.90
C CYS A 320 -23.52 19.46 14.28
N LYS A 321 -23.99 18.29 14.73
CA LYS A 321 -23.14 17.11 14.95
C LYS A 321 -22.43 16.68 13.66
N GLN A 322 -23.14 16.68 12.54
CA GLN A 322 -22.57 16.34 11.23
C GLN A 322 -21.48 17.33 10.81
N ASP A 323 -21.72 18.63 10.99
CA ASP A 323 -20.74 19.69 10.68
C ASP A 323 -19.49 19.58 11.57
N THR A 324 -19.68 19.33 12.86
CA THR A 324 -18.59 19.10 13.82
C THR A 324 -17.75 17.88 13.43
N LEU A 325 -18.41 16.80 12.98
CA LEU A 325 -17.74 15.59 12.49
C LEU A 325 -16.96 15.85 11.20
N LEU A 326 -17.50 16.64 10.27
CA LEU A 326 -16.79 17.05 9.05
C LEU A 326 -15.55 17.90 9.37
N LEU A 327 -15.66 18.81 10.34
CA LEU A 327 -14.54 19.61 10.82
C LEU A 327 -13.46 18.73 11.47
N ALA A 328 -13.85 17.79 12.34
CA ALA A 328 -12.93 16.85 12.95
C ALA A 328 -12.21 15.98 11.90
N LYS A 329 -12.91 15.50 10.87
CA LYS A 329 -12.30 14.78 9.75
C LYS A 329 -11.28 15.63 8.98
N LYS A 330 -11.59 16.91 8.73
CA LYS A 330 -10.65 17.85 8.09
C LYS A 330 -9.41 18.10 8.96
N MET A 331 -9.59 18.30 10.27
CA MET A 331 -8.50 18.47 11.22
C MET A 331 -7.57 17.27 11.28
N ASN A 332 -8.12 16.05 11.35
CA ASN A 332 -7.34 14.82 11.29
C ASN A 332 -6.58 14.68 9.96
N GLY A 333 -7.19 15.09 8.84
CA GLY A 333 -6.52 15.14 7.54
C GLY A 333 -5.33 16.10 7.51
N TYR A 334 -5.45 17.29 8.13
CA TYR A 334 -4.33 18.22 8.27
C TYR A 334 -3.24 17.68 9.18
N GLN A 335 -3.60 17.07 10.31
CA GLN A 335 -2.63 16.46 11.22
C GLN A 335 -1.82 15.35 10.55
N LYS A 336 -2.45 14.52 9.71
CA LYS A 336 -1.74 13.52 8.91
C LYS A 336 -0.76 14.16 7.93
N LYS A 337 -1.19 15.19 7.18
CA LYS A 337 -0.29 15.91 6.25
C LYS A 337 0.91 16.54 6.97
N ILE A 338 0.72 17.08 8.17
CA ILE A 338 1.80 17.63 9.00
C ILE A 338 2.77 16.51 9.38
N LYS A 339 2.28 15.36 9.87
CA LYS A 339 3.15 14.21 10.20
C LYS A 339 3.95 13.73 8.99
N ASP A 340 3.30 13.53 7.84
CA ASP A 340 3.96 13.10 6.60
C ASP A 340 5.04 14.11 6.15
N ALA A 341 4.81 15.42 6.36
CA ALA A 341 5.78 16.46 6.04
C ALA A 341 6.96 16.46 7.02
N THR A 342 6.71 16.25 8.32
CA THR A 342 7.76 16.13 9.34
C THR A 342 8.62 14.89 9.11
N GLU A 343 8.03 13.75 8.74
CA GLU A 343 8.77 12.53 8.39
C GLU A 343 9.70 12.75 7.20
N LYS A 344 9.19 13.40 6.14
CA LYS A 344 10.02 13.78 4.98
C LYS A 344 11.14 14.74 5.36
N MET A 345 10.85 15.70 6.23
CA MET A 345 11.86 16.63 6.73
C MET A 345 12.95 15.89 7.52
N MET A 346 12.57 14.94 8.38
CA MET A 346 13.54 14.10 9.12
C MET A 346 14.41 13.27 8.17
N ALA A 347 13.82 12.67 7.13
CA ALA A 347 14.58 11.94 6.11
C ALA A 347 15.59 12.84 5.39
N LEU A 348 15.17 14.04 4.97
CA LEU A 348 16.06 15.00 4.32
C LEU A 348 17.16 15.52 5.25
N VAL A 349 16.87 15.72 6.54
CA VAL A 349 17.87 16.11 7.53
C VAL A 349 18.91 15.01 7.72
N ALA A 350 18.50 13.74 7.74
CA ALA A 350 19.41 12.60 7.81
C ALA A 350 20.26 12.44 6.54
N GLU A 351 19.67 12.64 5.36
CA GLU A 351 20.43 12.65 4.11
C GLU A 351 21.46 13.77 4.09
N LEU A 352 21.06 14.97 4.52
CA LEU A 352 21.93 16.14 4.55
C LEU A 352 23.08 15.96 5.56
N SER A 353 22.82 15.38 6.74
CA SER A 353 23.87 15.11 7.72
C SER A 353 24.89 14.09 7.18
N MET A 354 24.44 13.04 6.49
CA MET A 354 25.32 12.08 5.84
C MET A 354 26.18 12.73 4.75
N LYS A 355 25.59 13.61 3.93
CA LYS A 355 26.34 14.35 2.90
C LYS A 355 27.31 15.36 3.50
N GLN A 356 26.95 16.03 4.60
CA GLN A 356 27.86 16.90 5.32
C GLN A 356 29.06 16.14 5.87
N ALA A 357 28.84 14.96 6.48
CA ALA A 357 29.92 14.10 6.95
C ALA A 357 30.87 13.71 5.81
N MET A 358 30.32 13.27 4.67
CA MET A 358 31.11 12.90 3.49
C MET A 358 31.90 14.09 2.91
N ALA A 359 31.33 15.30 2.92
CA ALA A 359 32.02 16.50 2.47
C ALA A 359 33.19 16.87 3.40
N ILE A 360 33.02 16.73 4.71
CA ILE A 360 34.09 16.96 5.70
C ILE A 360 35.22 15.96 5.50
N GLU A 361 34.90 14.68 5.25
CA GLU A 361 35.89 13.64 5.01
C GLU A 361 36.69 13.89 3.73
N LEU A 362 36.03 14.23 2.62
CA LEU A 362 36.71 14.64 1.38
C LEU A 362 37.56 15.89 1.57
N GLN A 363 37.10 16.88 2.34
CA GLN A 363 37.87 18.09 2.61
C GLN A 363 39.12 17.78 3.45
N LYS A 364 39.04 16.80 4.35
CA LYS A 364 40.19 16.30 5.10
C LYS A 364 41.19 15.62 4.15
N GLU A 365 40.75 14.73 3.26
CA GLU A 365 41.62 14.08 2.26
C GLU A 365 42.32 15.10 1.35
N VAL A 366 41.59 16.13 0.88
CA VAL A 366 42.18 17.19 0.06
C VAL A 366 43.31 17.90 0.83
N LYS A 367 43.06 18.29 2.09
CA LYS A 367 44.10 18.93 2.92
C LYS A 367 45.29 18.03 3.17
N GLU A 368 45.07 16.74 3.40
CA GLU A 368 46.15 15.76 3.57
C GLU A 368 47.00 15.64 2.31
N LYS A 369 46.37 15.57 1.13
CA LYS A 369 47.07 15.54 -0.17
C LYS A 369 47.78 16.86 -0.49
N GLU A 370 47.18 18.01 -0.18
CA GLU A 370 47.82 19.33 -0.33
C GLU A 370 49.05 19.45 0.55
N GLN A 371 48.96 19.04 1.82
CA GLN A 371 50.10 18.99 2.73
C GLN A 371 51.18 18.05 2.21
N PHE A 372 50.79 16.87 1.72
CA PHE A 372 51.72 15.92 1.12
C PHE A 372 52.46 16.53 -0.09
N ILE A 373 51.74 17.15 -1.04
CA ILE A 373 52.33 17.84 -2.18
C ILE A 373 53.24 18.98 -1.73
N PHE A 374 52.82 19.78 -0.75
CA PHE A 374 53.63 20.86 -0.19
C PHE A 374 54.95 20.35 0.39
N THR A 375 54.91 19.24 1.13
CA THR A 375 56.15 18.62 1.65
C THR A 375 57.06 18.10 0.55
N CYS A 376 56.49 17.53 -0.53
CA CYS A 376 57.24 17.09 -1.70
C CYS A 376 57.90 18.27 -2.42
N ASN A 377 57.13 19.32 -2.71
CA ASN A 377 57.62 20.54 -3.36
C ASN A 377 58.71 21.22 -2.53
N SER A 378 58.52 21.37 -1.21
CA SER A 378 59.53 21.97 -0.34
C SER A 378 60.84 21.16 -0.30
N ARG A 379 60.75 19.82 -0.40
CA ARG A 379 61.95 18.95 -0.53
C ARG A 379 62.62 19.12 -1.88
N MET A 380 61.85 19.16 -2.96
CA MET A 380 62.37 19.40 -4.31
C MET A 380 63.07 20.75 -4.44
N GLU A 381 62.47 21.83 -3.90
CA GLU A 381 63.08 23.17 -3.86
C GLU A 381 64.40 23.21 -3.08
N LYS A 382 64.53 22.36 -2.06
CA LYS A 382 65.76 22.19 -1.27
C LYS A 382 66.75 21.20 -1.89
N GLY A 383 66.45 20.61 -3.05
CA GLY A 383 67.29 19.61 -3.71
C GLY A 383 67.39 18.28 -2.96
N LEU A 384 66.48 17.99 -2.04
CA LEU A 384 66.46 16.76 -1.26
C LEU A 384 65.64 15.67 -1.97
N PRO A 385 66.05 14.39 -1.92
CA PRO A 385 65.31 13.29 -2.52
C PRO A 385 63.90 13.13 -1.91
N LEU A 386 62.96 12.69 -2.74
CA LEU A 386 61.56 12.40 -2.37
C LEU A 386 61.49 11.27 -1.33
N ASN A 387 60.34 11.12 -0.65
CA ASN A 387 60.17 10.10 0.37
C ASN A 387 60.32 8.68 -0.23
N LYS A 388 60.97 7.76 0.49
CA LYS A 388 61.21 6.36 0.06
C LYS A 388 59.93 5.58 -0.22
N ASP A 389 58.82 5.96 0.40
CA ASP A 389 57.51 5.35 0.11
C ASP A 389 57.03 5.65 -1.31
N ILE A 390 57.28 6.87 -1.81
CA ILE A 390 56.91 7.32 -3.15
C ILE A 390 57.73 6.57 -4.19
N GLU A 391 59.03 6.39 -3.94
CA GLU A 391 59.91 5.60 -4.80
C GLU A 391 59.44 4.14 -4.88
N ARG A 392 59.04 3.55 -3.76
CA ARG A 392 58.49 2.19 -3.72
C ARG A 392 57.17 2.06 -4.48
N GLU A 393 56.29 3.05 -4.39
CA GLU A 393 55.04 3.07 -5.17
C GLU A 393 55.29 3.30 -6.66
N TRP A 394 56.23 4.18 -7.03
CA TRP A 394 56.61 4.38 -8.42
C TRP A 394 57.17 3.12 -9.07
N LEU A 395 58.04 2.39 -8.34
CA LEU A 395 58.54 1.10 -8.78
C LEU A 395 57.44 0.03 -8.89
N LYS A 396 56.34 0.12 -8.12
CA LYS A 396 55.17 -0.75 -8.32
C LYS A 396 54.44 -0.41 -9.62
N VAL A 397 54.19 0.87 -9.87
CA VAL A 397 53.53 1.33 -11.10
C VAL A 397 54.32 0.90 -12.34
N LEU A 398 55.64 1.07 -12.34
CA LEU A 398 56.49 0.62 -13.46
C LEU A 398 56.38 -0.90 -13.71
N ARG A 399 56.38 -1.71 -12.64
CA ARG A 399 56.17 -3.16 -12.77
C ARG A 399 54.80 -3.50 -13.33
N ASP A 400 53.76 -2.80 -12.88
CA ASP A 400 52.40 -3.04 -13.35
C ASP A 400 52.25 -2.62 -14.83
N GLU A 401 52.83 -1.49 -15.24
CA GLU A 401 52.86 -1.04 -16.64
C GLU A 401 53.63 -2.02 -17.54
N GLU A 402 54.78 -2.53 -17.10
CA GLU A 402 55.53 -3.59 -17.80
C GLU A 402 54.67 -4.86 -17.94
N MET A 403 53.98 -5.27 -16.87
CA MET A 403 53.06 -6.41 -16.90
C MET A 403 51.90 -6.19 -17.88
N TYR A 404 51.30 -5.00 -17.91
CA TYR A 404 50.23 -4.67 -18.86
C TYR A 404 50.76 -4.62 -20.31
N ALA A 405 51.96 -4.07 -20.53
CA ALA A 405 52.60 -4.03 -21.84
C ALA A 405 52.90 -5.44 -22.37
N LEU A 406 53.41 -6.33 -21.51
CA LEU A 406 53.64 -7.73 -21.83
C LEU A 406 52.33 -8.47 -22.14
N ALA A 407 51.27 -8.25 -21.35
CA ALA A 407 49.97 -8.85 -21.59
C ALA A 407 49.30 -8.37 -22.89
N ILE A 408 49.56 -7.13 -23.31
CA ILE A 408 49.12 -6.60 -24.60
C ILE A 408 49.96 -7.18 -25.75
N ALA A 409 51.27 -7.31 -25.56
CA ALA A 409 52.19 -7.89 -26.53
C ALA A 409 51.88 -9.37 -26.80
N GLU A 410 51.63 -10.15 -25.75
CA GLU A 410 51.26 -11.57 -25.82
C GLU A 410 49.92 -11.79 -26.56
N LYS A 411 48.95 -10.88 -26.39
CA LYS A 411 47.70 -10.89 -27.17
C LYS A 411 47.87 -10.53 -28.64
N SER A 412 49.00 -9.94 -29.03
CA SER A 412 49.26 -9.45 -30.40
C SER A 412 50.19 -10.34 -31.23
N GLN A 413 50.73 -11.43 -30.66
CA GLN A 413 51.51 -12.41 -31.43
C GLN A 413 50.58 -13.42 -32.14
N PRO A 414 50.67 -13.55 -33.48
CA PRO A 414 50.06 -14.67 -34.19
C PRO A 414 50.87 -15.95 -33.89
N CYS A 415 50.18 -16.94 -33.32
CA CYS A 415 50.72 -18.26 -33.03
C CYS A 415 51.21 -18.94 -34.32
N SER A 416 52.54 -19.04 -34.50
CA SER A 416 53.16 -19.97 -35.43
C SER A 416 54.13 -20.88 -34.67
N ASP A 417 53.79 -22.16 -34.74
CA ASP A 417 54.63 -23.35 -34.58
C ASP A 417 54.88 -23.91 -33.18
N HIS A 418 54.05 -24.91 -32.90
CA HIS A 418 54.36 -26.16 -32.21
C HIS A 418 55.81 -26.64 -32.45
N THR A 419 56.49 -27.08 -31.38
CA THR A 419 57.22 -28.37 -31.20
C THR A 419 58.51 -28.18 -30.39
N LEU A 420 58.70 -29.07 -29.39
CA LEU A 420 59.93 -29.39 -28.64
C LEU A 420 60.37 -28.36 -27.58
N LEU A 421 60.96 -28.71 -26.44
CA LEU A 421 61.16 -29.92 -25.64
C LEU A 421 61.99 -29.39 -24.44
N PHE A 422 61.79 -29.94 -23.24
CA PHE A 422 62.75 -29.93 -22.12
C PHE A 422 62.95 -28.64 -21.29
N ASP A 423 62.55 -28.79 -20.02
CA ASP A 423 63.43 -28.73 -18.85
C ASP A 423 63.41 -27.54 -17.86
N VAL A 424 63.30 -27.95 -16.59
CA VAL A 424 63.65 -27.27 -15.32
C VAL A 424 62.62 -26.35 -14.66
N HIS A 425 61.69 -27.00 -13.97
CA HIS A 425 61.47 -26.91 -12.52
C HIS A 425 61.97 -25.64 -11.78
N LEU A 426 61.05 -24.75 -11.40
CA LEU A 426 61.15 -23.98 -10.14
C LEU A 426 59.76 -23.49 -9.64
N LEU A 427 59.17 -24.32 -8.78
CA LEU A 427 58.42 -23.96 -7.56
C LEU A 427 57.63 -22.64 -7.56
N ARG A 428 56.38 -22.71 -8.04
CA ARG A 428 55.22 -22.14 -7.35
C ARG A 428 53.94 -22.83 -7.84
N PRO A 429 53.07 -23.37 -6.97
CA PRO A 429 51.79 -23.91 -7.43
C PRO A 429 50.94 -22.76 -8.00
N PRO A 430 50.49 -22.82 -9.25
CA PRO A 430 49.47 -21.92 -9.72
C PRO A 430 48.19 -22.28 -8.97
N GLN A 431 47.61 -21.31 -8.26
CA GLN A 431 46.27 -21.45 -7.74
C GLN A 431 45.37 -21.75 -8.94
N HIS A 432 44.75 -22.92 -8.90
CA HIS A 432 43.73 -23.39 -9.82
C HIS A 432 42.81 -22.23 -10.22
N ILE A 433 43.03 -21.65 -11.41
CA ILE A 433 41.96 -21.03 -12.17
C ILE A 433 41.32 -22.20 -12.90
N GLU A 434 40.41 -22.88 -12.20
CA GLU A 434 39.39 -23.68 -12.87
C GLU A 434 38.64 -22.69 -13.78
N PHE A 435 39.00 -22.69 -15.06
CA PHE A 435 38.09 -22.26 -16.10
C PHE A 435 36.94 -23.26 -16.07
N LEU A 436 35.97 -23.01 -15.18
CA LEU A 436 34.65 -23.59 -15.23
C LEU A 436 34.12 -23.31 -16.63
N GLU A 437 34.11 -24.33 -17.48
CA GLU A 437 33.27 -24.38 -18.68
C GLU A 437 31.85 -24.13 -18.20
N ALA A 438 31.43 -22.87 -18.27
CA ALA A 438 30.10 -22.48 -17.84
C ALA A 438 29.11 -23.13 -18.80
N GLU A 439 28.53 -24.28 -18.42
CA GLU A 439 27.44 -24.93 -19.14
C GLU A 439 26.31 -23.92 -19.35
N THR A 440 26.27 -23.31 -20.53
CA THR A 440 25.22 -22.39 -20.92
C THR A 440 23.96 -23.20 -21.19
N ARG A 441 22.95 -23.08 -20.33
CA ARG A 441 21.65 -23.74 -20.49
C ARG A 441 20.72 -22.85 -21.30
N GLN A 442 20.07 -23.40 -22.31
CA GLN A 442 19.15 -22.66 -23.17
C GLN A 442 17.74 -22.72 -22.58
N LEU A 443 17.16 -21.56 -22.28
CA LEU A 443 15.77 -21.46 -21.84
C LEU A 443 14.81 -21.73 -23.02
N PRO A 444 13.53 -22.09 -22.76
CA PRO A 444 12.52 -22.35 -23.80
C PRO A 444 12.24 -21.16 -24.74
N ASN A 445 12.71 -19.96 -24.39
CA ASN A 445 12.65 -18.75 -25.20
C ASN A 445 13.93 -18.49 -26.04
N GLY A 446 14.87 -19.44 -26.05
CA GLY A 446 16.11 -19.40 -26.83
C GLY A 446 17.27 -18.65 -26.19
N VAL A 447 17.10 -18.07 -24.99
CA VAL A 447 18.15 -17.30 -24.30
C VAL A 447 19.04 -18.23 -23.46
N TYR A 448 20.35 -18.12 -23.62
CA TYR A 448 21.33 -18.87 -22.85
C TYR A 448 21.59 -18.21 -21.50
N THR A 449 21.56 -19.00 -20.44
CA THR A 449 21.85 -18.56 -19.07
C THR A 449 22.79 -19.54 -18.39
N THR A 450 23.68 -19.01 -17.55
CA THR A 450 24.58 -19.78 -16.68
C THR A 450 24.02 -19.94 -15.26
N ALA A 451 22.84 -19.36 -14.98
CA ALA A 451 22.21 -19.43 -13.67
C ALA A 451 21.47 -20.77 -13.47
N GLU A 452 21.72 -21.45 -12.36
CA GLU A 452 20.97 -22.65 -11.96
C GLU A 452 19.50 -22.32 -11.61
N GLN A 453 18.56 -23.18 -12.04
CA GLN A 453 17.15 -23.02 -11.73
C GLN A 453 16.87 -23.30 -10.25
N ARG A 454 16.00 -22.49 -9.63
CA ARG A 454 15.68 -22.64 -8.20
C ARG A 454 14.76 -23.84 -7.96
N PRO A 455 14.94 -24.63 -6.88
CA PRO A 455 14.09 -25.78 -6.56
C PRO A 455 12.61 -25.49 -6.33
N ASN A 456 12.26 -24.22 -6.08
CA ASN A 456 10.89 -23.73 -5.93
C ASN A 456 10.35 -23.07 -7.21
N ALA A 457 10.95 -23.33 -8.37
CA ALA A 457 10.45 -22.88 -9.66
C ALA A 457 9.03 -23.43 -9.88
N TYR A 458 8.11 -22.53 -10.25
CA TYR A 458 6.67 -22.79 -10.30
C TYR A 458 6.22 -23.71 -11.45
N ILE A 459 7.16 -24.13 -12.29
CA ILE A 459 6.94 -24.99 -13.46
C ILE A 459 8.01 -26.09 -13.41
N PRO A 460 7.65 -27.32 -13.02
CA PRO A 460 8.59 -28.46 -13.05
C PRO A 460 8.83 -28.93 -14.50
N GLU A 461 10.08 -29.27 -14.85
CA GLU A 461 10.48 -29.75 -16.18
C GLU A 461 10.28 -31.26 -16.39
N ALA A 462 9.44 -31.93 -15.60
CA ALA A 462 9.14 -33.35 -15.84
C ALA A 462 8.26 -33.48 -17.10
N GLU A 463 8.84 -34.04 -18.17
CA GLU A 463 8.25 -34.19 -19.52
C GLU A 463 6.85 -34.84 -19.58
N ALA A 464 6.38 -35.46 -18.49
CA ALA A 464 5.09 -36.15 -18.43
C ALA A 464 3.95 -35.36 -17.78
N THR A 465 4.14 -34.09 -17.37
CA THR A 465 3.06 -33.27 -16.77
C THR A 465 2.92 -31.90 -17.40
N LEU A 466 1.68 -31.53 -17.75
CA LEU A 466 1.31 -30.21 -18.31
C LEU A 466 1.89 -29.07 -17.45
N PRO A 467 2.32 -27.95 -18.08
CA PRO A 467 2.98 -26.82 -17.42
C PRO A 467 1.96 -25.98 -16.65
N LEU A 468 1.38 -26.58 -15.62
CA LEU A 468 0.40 -25.97 -14.75
C LEU A 468 1.06 -25.62 -13.40
N PRO A 469 0.96 -24.34 -13.01
CA PRO A 469 1.12 -23.87 -11.63
C PRO A 469 0.68 -24.85 -10.53
N LYS A 470 1.60 -25.54 -9.84
CA LYS A 470 1.25 -26.32 -8.65
C LYS A 470 1.39 -25.46 -7.39
N PRO A 471 0.32 -25.17 -6.64
CA PRO A 471 0.45 -24.51 -5.35
C PRO A 471 1.13 -25.46 -4.37
N TYR A 472 2.30 -25.08 -3.86
CA TYR A 472 2.94 -25.78 -2.76
C TYR A 472 2.13 -25.49 -1.50
N GLY A 473 1.71 -26.55 -0.78
CA GLY A 473 1.03 -26.42 0.51
C GLY A 473 1.96 -25.89 1.61
N ALA A 474 1.62 -26.13 2.87
CA ALA A 474 2.37 -25.62 4.02
C ALA A 474 3.86 -26.05 4.09
N LEU A 475 4.29 -27.02 3.29
CA LEU A 475 5.66 -27.55 3.23
C LEU A 475 6.26 -27.34 1.83
N ALA A 476 6.56 -26.09 1.47
CA ALA A 476 7.18 -25.78 0.18
C ALA A 476 8.67 -26.17 0.15
N PRO A 477 9.18 -26.78 -0.93
CA PRO A 477 10.59 -27.10 -1.07
C PRO A 477 11.43 -25.81 -1.07
N PHE A 478 12.46 -25.78 -0.22
CA PHE A 478 13.32 -24.63 0.00
C PHE A 478 14.78 -25.03 -0.27
N LYS A 479 15.52 -24.26 -1.07
CA LYS A 479 16.99 -24.38 -1.20
C LYS A 479 17.62 -23.48 -0.13
N PRO A 480 18.30 -24.04 0.88
CA PRO A 480 19.04 -23.23 1.85
C PRO A 480 20.03 -22.34 1.11
N SER A 481 19.99 -21.04 1.41
CA SER A 481 21.00 -20.12 0.89
C SER A 481 22.33 -20.43 1.56
N GLU A 482 23.41 -20.53 0.77
CA GLU A 482 24.74 -20.64 1.35
C GLU A 482 25.00 -19.41 2.23
N PRO A 483 25.57 -19.58 3.44
CA PRO A 483 25.90 -18.46 4.29
C PRO A 483 26.85 -17.53 3.52
N GLY A 484 26.45 -16.27 3.34
CA GLY A 484 27.31 -15.29 2.69
C GLY A 484 28.66 -15.18 3.42
N ALA A 485 29.72 -14.75 2.71
CA ALA A 485 31.10 -14.71 3.20
C ALA A 485 31.29 -14.02 4.58
N ASN A 486 30.33 -13.20 5.00
CA ASN A 486 30.29 -12.49 6.28
C ASN A 486 29.72 -13.30 7.47
N MET A 487 29.17 -14.49 7.26
CA MET A 487 28.61 -15.35 8.31
C MET A 487 29.45 -16.60 8.55
N ARG A 488 30.69 -16.42 9.00
CA ARG A 488 31.62 -17.52 9.33
C ARG A 488 31.39 -18.16 10.71
N HIS A 489 30.38 -17.75 11.48
CA HIS A 489 30.26 -18.13 12.89
C HIS A 489 28.86 -18.63 13.29
N ILE A 490 28.37 -19.66 12.61
CA ILE A 490 27.34 -20.54 13.19
C ILE A 490 27.87 -21.97 13.10
N ARG A 491 28.33 -22.52 14.22
CA ARG A 491 28.53 -23.98 14.34
C ARG A 491 27.16 -24.63 14.49
N LYS A 492 26.90 -25.65 13.69
CA LYS A 492 25.69 -26.47 13.84
C LYS A 492 25.77 -27.26 15.16
N PRO A 493 24.62 -27.51 15.83
CA PRO A 493 24.55 -28.36 17.01
C PRO A 493 25.00 -29.78 16.73
#